data_AF-A0A950M7Q3-F1
#
_entry.id   AF-A0A950M7Q3-F1
#
_cell.length_a   1.000
_cell.length_b   1.000
_cell.length_c   1.000
_cell.angle_alpha   90.00
_cell.angle_beta   90.00
_cell.angle_gamma   90.00
#
_symmetry.space_group_name_H-M   'P 1'
#
loop_
_entity.id
_entity.type
_entity.pdbx_description
1 polymer ?
#
loop_
_entity_poly.entity_id
_entity_poly.type
_entity_poly.pdbx_seq_one_letter_code
_entity_poly.pdbx_strand_id
1 'polypeptide(L)' 'DCGVVVETGPVGKQGALGPMTSVYCRDPDGNLIEIATY' A
#
# COMPACT_ATOMS: atom_id res chain seq x y z
N ASP A 1 15.71 8.12 -6.37
CA ASP A 1 14.81 7.04 -6.79
C ASP A 1 15.08 5.83 -5.91
N CYS A 2 14.07 5.17 -5.36
CA CYS A 2 14.23 4.10 -4.36
C CYS A 2 14.08 2.70 -4.94
N GLY A 3 13.72 2.56 -6.22
CA GLY A 3 13.61 1.25 -6.90
C GLY A 3 12.40 0.40 -6.46
N VAL A 4 11.49 0.97 -5.66
CA VAL A 4 10.28 0.28 -5.20
C VAL A 4 9.13 0.59 -6.16
N VAL A 5 8.61 -0.45 -6.82
CA VAL A 5 7.45 -0.32 -7.70
C VAL A 5 6.18 -0.29 -6.86
N VAL A 6 5.32 0.70 -7.12
CA VAL A 6 3.95 0.71 -6.61
C VAL A 6 3.10 -0.22 -7.49
N GLU A 7 2.62 -1.32 -6.90
CA GLU A 7 1.79 -2.33 -7.57
C GLU A 7 0.35 -1.83 -7.71
N THR A 8 -0.16 -1.11 -6.71
CA THR A 8 -1.51 -0.52 -6.71
C THR A 8 -1.54 0.69 -5.80
N GLY A 9 -2.26 1.74 -6.19
CA GLY A 9 -2.47 2.91 -5.34
C GLY A 9 -2.08 4.23 -6.00
N PRO A 10 -2.47 5.37 -5.40
CA PRO A 10 -3.32 5.47 -4.21
C PRO A 10 -4.76 5.04 -4.49
N VAL A 11 -5.33 4.20 -3.63
CA VAL A 11 -6.71 3.70 -3.75
C VAL A 11 -7.45 3.79 -2.42
N GLY A 12 -8.76 4.05 -2.49
CA GLY A 12 -9.63 4.02 -1.32
C GLY A 12 -9.85 2.59 -0.82
N LYS A 13 -9.69 2.39 0.49
CA LYS A 13 -9.87 1.11 1.18
C LYS A 13 -10.64 1.32 2.49
N GLN A 14 -11.12 0.21 3.06
CA GLN A 14 -11.75 0.19 4.37
C GLN A 14 -10.73 -0.35 5.39
N GLY A 15 -10.20 0.52 6.24
CA GLY A 15 -9.36 0.16 7.37
C GLY A 15 -10.19 -0.20 8.61
N ALA A 16 -9.51 -0.61 9.67
CA ALA A 16 -10.15 -1.00 10.93
C ALA A 16 -10.94 0.14 11.60
N LEU A 17 -10.51 1.39 11.40
CA LEU A 17 -11.17 2.57 11.99
C LEU A 17 -12.09 3.33 11.01
N GLY A 18 -12.14 2.95 9.74
CA GLY A 18 -12.88 3.71 8.74
C GLY A 18 -12.24 3.70 7.34
N PRO A 19 -12.78 4.52 6.42
CA PRO A 19 -12.17 4.73 5.11
C PRO A 19 -10.71 5.19 5.25
N MET A 20 -9.84 4.71 4.37
CA MET A 20 -8.42 5.06 4.34
C MET A 20 -7.88 5.05 2.90
N THR A 21 -6.73 5.67 2.67
CA THR A 21 -6.01 5.60 1.39
C THR A 21 -4.83 4.65 1.51
N SER A 22 -4.74 3.68 0.61
CA SER A 22 -3.68 2.66 0.61
C SER A 22 -2.83 2.69 -0.65
N VAL A 23 -1.57 2.30 -0.50
CA VAL A 23 -0.60 2.00 -1.55
C VAL A 23 0.02 0.63 -1.27
N TYR A 24 0.21 -0.15 -2.33
CA TYR A 24 0.73 -1.51 -2.26
C TYR A 24 2.05 -1.64 -3.01
N CYS A 25 2.99 -2.37 -2.44
CA CYS A 25 4.26 -2.74 -3.07
C CYS A 25 4.73 -4.12 -2.62
N ARG A 26 5.86 -4.57 -3.19
CA ARG A 26 6.52 -5.83 -2.82
C ARG A 26 7.84 -5.53 -2.11
N ASP A 27 8.12 -6.27 -1.05
CA ASP A 27 9.46 -6.33 -0.47
C ASP A 27 10.38 -7.24 -1.32
N PRO A 28 11.69 -7.33 -1.01
CA PRO A 28 12.62 -8.18 -1.76
C PRO A 28 12.28 -9.68 -1.75
N ASP A 29 11.55 -10.16 -0.73
CA ASP A 29 11.10 -11.55 -0.62
C ASP A 29 9.77 -11.79 -1.37
N GLY A 30 9.16 -10.74 -1.91
CA GLY A 30 7.90 -10.81 -2.65
C GLY A 30 6.65 -10.73 -1.77
N ASN A 31 6.79 -10.42 -0.48
CA ASN A 31 5.65 -10.19 0.39
C ASN A 31 4.90 -8.92 -0.04
N LEU A 32 3.57 -8.97 0.02
CA LEU A 32 2.75 -7.80 -0.24
C LEU A 32 2.75 -6.89 0.99
N ILE A 33 3.19 -5.65 0.79
CA ILE A 33 3.19 -4.61 1.82
C ILE A 33 2.08 -3.61 1.49
N GLU A 34 1.24 -3.30 2.47
CA GLU A 34 0.26 -2.22 2.41
C GLU A 34 0.73 -1.04 3.28
N ILE A 35 0.83 0.13 2.67
CA ILE A 35 1.09 1.41 3.33
C ILE A 35 -0.21 2.22 3.26
N ALA A 36 -0.79 2.55 4.41
CA ALA A 36 -2.09 3.22 4.47
C ALA A 36 -2.08 4.45 5.38
N THR A 37 -2.97 5.41 5.07
CA THR A 37 -3.23 6.62 5.86
C THR A 37 -4.75 6.82 6.01
N TYR A 38 -5.20 7.14 7.23
CA TYR A 38 -6.61 7.41 7.56
C TYR A 38 -7.03 8.81 7.11
#